data_AF-A0A0Q4DMN9-F1
#
_entry.id   AF-A0A0Q4DMN9-F1
#
_cell.length_a   1.000
_cell.length_b   1.000
_cell.length_c   1.000
_cell.angle_alpha   90.00
_cell.angle_beta   90.00
_cell.angle_gamma   90.00
#
_symmetry.space_group_name_H-M   'P 1'
#
loop_
_entity.id
_entity.type
_entity.pdbx_description
1 polymer ?
#
loop_
_entity_poly.entity_id
_entity_poly.type
_entity_poly.pdbx_seq_one_letter_code
_entity_poly.pdbx_strand_id
1 'polypeptide(L)'
;MRVVGRIDLTSLARHLRDSGRHAALVKAIDRAAAAGSIREDLRTALDALRQIVDIQDRSFSEPSENSRHDETVRTGALFTQAVVLYARATETQGDRPKLLGEAKLDPDQRATHEEAMDMRNKVIAHFGRGEALFDGPLVKEAVVLSLYLDGDHRKTRIGAYTTRAAHKVAFSARLATLLETRLKEIADRYQRLFDAVNAELEAAGKADPGLGPDLKRFEFDVDAFSASPEAAEHLCASASPEAAEHLCAQLDDDVGHDLDYAVPVPKP
;
A
#
# COMPACT_ATOMS: atom_id res chain seq x y z
N MET A 1 -7.30 31.23 0.35
CA MET A 1 -5.88 31.48 -0.03
C MET A 1 -5.76 31.14 -1.52
N ARG A 2 -5.12 31.96 -2.36
CA ARG A 2 -4.96 31.64 -3.79
C ARG A 2 -3.64 30.90 -3.99
N VAL A 3 -3.68 29.69 -4.53
CA VAL A 3 -2.47 28.96 -4.96
C VAL A 3 -1.87 29.71 -6.15
N VAL A 4 -0.59 30.08 -6.05
CA VAL A 4 0.14 30.84 -7.09
C VAL A 4 1.05 29.97 -7.96
N GLY A 5 1.21 28.70 -7.60
CA GLY A 5 2.01 27.70 -8.30
C GLY A 5 2.19 26.46 -7.42
N ARG A 6 2.52 25.32 -8.02
CA ARG A 6 2.88 24.07 -7.33
C ARG A 6 4.28 23.66 -7.79
N ILE A 7 5.10 23.14 -6.88
CA ILE A 7 6.48 22.74 -7.18
C ILE A 7 6.65 21.24 -6.89
N ASP A 8 7.21 20.50 -7.83
CA ASP A 8 7.61 19.10 -7.65
C ASP A 8 8.92 19.01 -6.86
N LEU A 9 8.77 18.89 -5.54
CA LEU A 9 9.92 18.72 -4.64
C LEU A 9 10.66 17.39 -4.89
N THR A 10 10.00 16.35 -5.41
CA THR A 10 10.64 15.06 -5.68
C THR A 10 11.62 15.18 -6.86
N SER A 11 11.21 15.87 -7.92
CA SER A 11 12.08 16.16 -9.06
C SER A 11 13.21 17.13 -8.68
N LEU A 12 12.93 18.13 -7.84
CA LEU A 12 13.96 18.98 -7.25
C LEU A 12 14.98 18.15 -6.46
N ALA A 13 14.54 17.25 -5.58
CA ALA A 13 15.42 16.41 -4.77
C ALA A 13 16.35 15.55 -5.63
N ARG A 14 15.84 15.00 -6.75
CA ARG A 14 16.67 14.27 -7.73
C ARG A 14 17.76 15.17 -8.32
N HIS A 15 17.39 16.37 -8.79
CA HIS A 15 18.35 17.32 -9.35
C HIS A 15 19.42 17.76 -8.33
N LEU A 16 19.00 18.02 -7.08
CA LEU A 16 19.91 18.39 -6.00
C LEU A 16 20.87 17.25 -5.64
N ARG A 17 20.38 16.00 -5.64
CA ARG A 17 21.21 14.81 -5.46
C ARG A 17 22.27 14.68 -6.55
N ASP A 18 21.87 14.78 -7.81
CA ASP A 18 22.75 14.64 -8.97
C ASP A 18 23.82 15.73 -9.02
N SER A 19 23.50 16.92 -8.51
CA SER A 19 24.44 18.05 -8.38
C SER A 19 25.21 18.10 -7.06
N GLY A 20 24.98 17.15 -6.14
CA GLY A 20 25.65 17.08 -4.84
C GLY A 20 25.33 18.24 -3.88
N ARG A 21 24.18 18.91 -4.05
CA ARG A 21 23.73 20.07 -3.25
C ARG A 21 22.68 19.67 -2.22
N HIS A 22 22.67 20.39 -1.09
CA HIS A 22 21.58 20.35 -0.09
C HIS A 22 21.15 18.95 0.36
N ALA A 23 22.11 18.09 0.70
CA ALA A 23 21.86 16.68 1.05
C ALA A 23 20.84 16.50 2.19
N ALA A 24 20.76 17.44 3.14
CA ALA A 24 19.78 17.42 4.22
C ALA A 24 18.34 17.63 3.70
N LEU A 25 18.14 18.60 2.80
CA LEU A 25 16.86 18.84 2.12
C LEU A 25 16.45 17.64 1.26
N VAL A 26 17.38 17.08 0.47
CA VAL A 26 17.12 15.87 -0.33
C VAL A 26 16.62 14.74 0.57
N LYS A 27 17.31 14.49 1.68
CA LYS A 27 16.93 13.46 2.65
C LYS A 27 15.56 13.73 3.30
N ALA A 28 15.23 14.98 3.60
CA ALA A 28 13.93 15.33 4.16
C ALA A 28 12.80 15.06 3.16
N ILE A 29 12.98 15.48 1.90
CA ILE A 29 12.02 15.25 0.82
C ILE A 29 11.84 13.75 0.57
N ASP A 30 12.93 12.98 0.45
CA ASP A 30 12.87 11.53 0.23
C ASP A 30 12.10 10.81 1.33
N ARG A 31 12.26 11.23 2.59
CA ARG A 31 11.52 10.66 3.73
C ARG A 31 10.04 11.02 3.69
N ALA A 32 9.68 12.25 3.32
CA ALA A 32 8.30 12.67 3.17
C ALA A 32 7.59 11.91 2.02
N ALA A 33 8.25 11.80 0.86
CA ALA A 33 7.77 11.03 -0.27
C ALA A 33 7.62 9.54 0.07
N ALA A 34 8.61 8.96 0.76
CA ALA A 34 8.53 7.58 1.23
C ALA A 34 7.36 7.35 2.18
N ALA A 35 7.05 8.29 3.08
CA ALA A 35 5.87 8.20 3.95
C ALA A 35 4.58 8.17 3.15
N GLY A 36 4.42 9.05 2.14
CA GLY A 36 3.30 9.05 1.20
C GLY A 36 3.07 7.68 0.58
N SER A 37 4.14 7.12 0.00
CA SER A 37 4.08 5.79 -0.60
C SER A 37 3.83 4.67 0.42
N ILE A 38 4.35 4.77 1.66
CA ILE A 38 4.17 3.72 2.69
C ILE A 38 2.70 3.66 3.08
N ARG A 39 2.08 4.82 3.31
CA ARG A 39 0.66 4.88 3.60
C ARG A 39 -0.17 4.27 2.48
N GLU A 40 0.13 4.58 1.22
CA GLU A 40 -0.66 4.06 0.10
C GLU A 40 -0.57 2.53 -0.01
N ASP A 41 0.62 1.97 0.23
CA ASP A 41 0.80 0.52 0.33
C ASP A 41 -0.09 -0.10 1.43
N LEU A 42 -0.07 0.50 2.62
CA LEU A 42 -0.87 0.02 3.76
C LEU A 42 -2.38 0.18 3.52
N ARG A 43 -2.81 1.31 2.95
CA ARG A 43 -4.22 1.59 2.63
C ARG A 43 -4.75 0.59 1.61
N THR A 44 -4.05 0.44 0.49
CA THR A 44 -4.41 -0.53 -0.55
C THR A 44 -4.42 -1.96 0.00
N ALA A 45 -3.48 -2.32 0.90
CA ALA A 45 -3.50 -3.62 1.55
C ALA A 45 -4.74 -3.82 2.43
N LEU A 46 -5.13 -2.81 3.21
CA LEU A 46 -6.32 -2.86 4.06
C LEU A 46 -7.60 -2.96 3.23
N ASP A 47 -7.70 -2.18 2.16
CA ASP A 47 -8.85 -2.21 1.25
C ASP A 47 -8.98 -3.58 0.56
N ALA A 48 -7.86 -4.20 0.19
CA ALA A 48 -7.88 -5.56 -0.34
C ALA A 48 -8.44 -6.57 0.68
N LEU A 49 -8.10 -6.45 1.96
CA LEU A 49 -8.65 -7.31 3.01
C LEU A 49 -10.14 -7.05 3.25
N ARG A 50 -10.60 -5.79 3.19
CA ARG A 50 -12.02 -5.44 3.31
C ARG A 50 -12.85 -5.96 2.15
N GLN A 51 -12.35 -5.84 0.93
CA GLN A 51 -13.00 -6.41 -0.26
C GLN A 51 -13.16 -7.93 -0.18
N ILE A 52 -12.23 -8.63 0.48
CA ILE A 52 -12.39 -10.07 0.73
C ILE A 52 -13.64 -10.33 1.59
N VAL A 53 -13.83 -9.56 2.67
CA VAL A 53 -15.01 -9.68 3.55
C VAL A 53 -16.29 -9.42 2.76
N ASP A 54 -16.33 -8.33 1.99
CA ASP A 54 -17.50 -7.98 1.15
C ASP A 54 -17.86 -9.07 0.15
N ILE A 55 -16.86 -9.69 -0.48
CA ILE A 55 -17.06 -10.80 -1.42
C ILE A 55 -17.67 -12.00 -0.70
N GLN A 56 -17.14 -12.34 0.48
CA GLN A 56 -17.63 -13.49 1.26
C GLN A 56 -19.06 -13.30 1.76
N ASP A 57 -19.40 -12.09 2.24
CA ASP A 57 -20.75 -11.78 2.74
C ASP A 57 -21.79 -11.84 1.62
N ARG A 58 -21.43 -11.38 0.41
CA ARG A 58 -22.29 -11.50 -0.78
C ARG A 58 -22.46 -12.96 -1.21
N SER A 59 -21.39 -13.74 -1.23
CA SER A 59 -21.43 -15.17 -1.56
C SER A 59 -22.26 -16.01 -0.58
N PHE A 60 -22.28 -15.62 0.71
CA PHE A 60 -23.14 -16.25 1.71
C PHE A 60 -24.62 -15.95 1.45
N SER A 61 -24.93 -14.73 0.98
CA SER A 61 -26.29 -14.26 0.75
C SER A 61 -26.89 -14.78 -0.57
N GLU A 62 -26.07 -15.01 -1.60
CA GLU A 62 -26.50 -15.49 -2.92
C GLU A 62 -25.65 -16.67 -3.43
N PRO A 63 -25.88 -17.91 -2.92
CA PRO A 63 -25.04 -19.05 -3.26
C PRO A 63 -25.31 -19.53 -4.70
N SER A 64 -24.30 -19.45 -5.57
CA SER A 64 -24.31 -20.17 -6.86
C SER A 64 -23.02 -21.00 -7.03
N GLU A 65 -23.14 -22.22 -7.56
CA GLU A 65 -21.99 -23.15 -7.67
C GLU A 65 -20.90 -22.65 -8.63
N ASN A 66 -21.27 -21.94 -9.69
CA ASN A 66 -20.32 -21.31 -10.61
C ASN A 66 -19.56 -20.13 -9.98
N SER A 67 -20.04 -19.56 -8.87
CA SER A 67 -19.42 -18.40 -8.20
C SER A 67 -18.27 -18.78 -7.26
N ARG A 68 -18.25 -19.99 -6.70
CA ARG A 68 -17.29 -20.37 -5.63
C ARG A 68 -15.83 -20.47 -6.09
N HIS A 69 -15.59 -20.92 -7.33
CA HIS A 69 -14.25 -20.96 -7.89
C HIS A 69 -13.71 -19.55 -8.14
N ASP A 70 -14.53 -18.70 -8.77
CA ASP A 70 -14.22 -17.30 -9.05
C ASP A 70 -13.97 -16.51 -7.76
N GLU A 71 -14.77 -16.76 -6.72
CA GLU A 71 -14.57 -16.22 -5.37
C GLU A 71 -13.19 -16.58 -4.83
N THR A 72 -12.84 -17.87 -4.80
CA THR A 72 -11.57 -18.35 -4.23
C THR A 72 -10.37 -17.74 -4.96
N VAL A 73 -10.46 -17.59 -6.29
CA VAL A 73 -9.41 -16.97 -7.09
C VAL A 73 -9.27 -15.48 -6.76
N ARG A 74 -10.40 -14.75 -6.68
CA ARG A 74 -10.43 -13.31 -6.37
C ARG A 74 -9.92 -13.03 -4.96
N THR A 75 -10.45 -13.73 -3.95
CA THR A 75 -10.04 -13.53 -2.56
C THR A 75 -8.58 -13.94 -2.33
N GLY A 76 -8.12 -15.01 -2.99
CA GLY A 76 -6.71 -15.40 -2.97
C GLY A 76 -5.77 -14.36 -3.61
N ALA A 77 -6.20 -13.71 -4.69
CA ALA A 77 -5.43 -12.65 -5.33
C ALA A 77 -5.35 -11.39 -4.44
N LEU A 78 -6.49 -10.95 -3.89
CA LEU A 78 -6.56 -9.82 -2.95
C LEU A 78 -5.70 -10.07 -1.70
N PHE A 79 -5.75 -11.28 -1.14
CA PHE A 79 -4.95 -11.66 0.01
C PHE A 79 -3.45 -11.60 -0.28
N THR A 80 -3.04 -12.15 -1.42
CA THR A 80 -1.65 -12.10 -1.88
C THR A 80 -1.18 -10.66 -2.03
N GLN A 81 -2.00 -9.81 -2.65
CA GLN A 81 -1.72 -8.38 -2.81
C GLN A 81 -1.55 -7.68 -1.46
N ALA A 82 -2.45 -7.92 -0.50
CA ALA A 82 -2.39 -7.34 0.83
C ALA A 82 -1.08 -7.70 1.56
N VAL A 83 -0.69 -8.97 1.53
CA VAL A 83 0.56 -9.44 2.14
C VAL A 83 1.79 -8.81 1.47
N VAL A 84 1.81 -8.74 0.13
CA VAL A 84 2.92 -8.16 -0.62
C VAL A 84 3.07 -6.66 -0.35
N LEU A 85 1.97 -5.91 -0.34
CA LEU A 85 1.97 -4.48 -0.07
C LEU A 85 2.37 -4.18 1.38
N TYR A 86 1.85 -4.94 2.35
CA TYR A 86 2.28 -4.84 3.75
C TYR A 86 3.79 -5.08 3.89
N ALA A 87 4.31 -6.12 3.26
CA ALA A 87 5.74 -6.39 3.23
C ALA A 87 6.53 -5.26 2.59
N ARG A 88 6.08 -4.72 1.44
CA ARG A 88 6.72 -3.56 0.79
C ARG A 88 6.74 -2.31 1.67
N ALA A 89 5.69 -2.10 2.45
CA ALA A 89 5.56 -0.95 3.35
C ALA A 89 6.49 -1.05 4.57
N THR A 90 6.75 -2.27 5.07
CA THR A 90 7.44 -2.51 6.33
C THR A 90 8.88 -3.01 6.15
N GLU A 91 9.14 -3.79 5.12
CA GLU A 91 10.44 -4.31 4.74
C GLU A 91 10.98 -3.54 3.52
N THR A 92 12.03 -2.76 3.75
CA THR A 92 12.74 -2.04 2.70
C THR A 92 14.09 -2.69 2.47
N GLN A 93 14.12 -3.65 1.55
CA GLN A 93 15.36 -3.94 0.82
C GLN A 93 15.43 -2.96 -0.35
N GLY A 94 16.31 -1.95 -0.26
CA GLY A 94 16.49 -0.91 -1.30
C GLY A 94 16.67 0.50 -0.72
N ASP A 95 16.55 1.51 -1.58
CA ASP A 95 16.83 2.93 -1.25
C ASP A 95 15.73 3.64 -0.43
N ARG A 96 14.61 2.96 -0.18
CA ARG A 96 13.46 3.54 0.55
C ARG A 96 13.79 3.65 2.06
N PRO A 97 13.65 4.83 2.69
CA PRO A 97 13.88 4.98 4.12
C PRO A 97 12.97 4.10 4.99
N LYS A 98 13.55 3.48 6.02
CA LYS A 98 12.81 2.77 7.07
C LYS A 98 12.05 3.78 7.95
N LEU A 99 10.74 3.88 7.76
CA LEU A 99 9.88 4.72 8.59
C LEU A 99 9.11 3.91 9.64
N LEU A 100 8.75 2.66 9.35
CA LEU A 100 8.09 1.77 10.30
C LEU A 100 9.13 0.88 10.97
N GLY A 101 9.20 0.95 12.30
CA GLY A 101 10.09 0.10 13.09
C GLY A 101 9.32 -1.03 13.78
N GLU A 102 9.98 -2.16 13.99
CA GLU A 102 9.43 -3.31 14.73
C GLU A 102 9.47 -3.12 16.26
N ALA A 103 10.29 -2.18 16.75
CA ALA A 103 10.48 -1.95 18.18
C ALA A 103 9.22 -1.51 18.92
N LYS A 104 8.26 -0.91 18.21
CA LYS A 104 6.98 -0.45 18.77
C LYS A 104 5.87 -1.49 18.68
N LEU A 105 6.13 -2.64 18.06
CA LEU A 105 5.14 -3.71 18.01
C LEU A 105 5.04 -4.39 19.36
N ASP A 106 3.81 -4.55 19.84
CA ASP A 106 3.52 -5.49 20.91
C ASP A 106 3.76 -6.95 20.44
N PRO A 107 3.75 -7.94 21.35
CA PRO A 107 4.01 -9.33 20.98
C PRO A 107 3.06 -9.90 19.90
N ASP A 108 1.77 -9.55 19.93
CA ASP A 108 0.76 -10.08 19.01
C ASP A 108 0.89 -9.45 17.62
N GLN A 109 1.17 -8.14 17.59
CA GLN A 109 1.48 -7.41 16.37
C GLN A 109 2.79 -7.91 15.75
N ARG A 110 3.81 -8.19 16.57
CA ARG A 110 5.09 -8.75 16.10
C ARG A 110 4.89 -10.14 15.51
N ALA A 111 4.14 -11.02 16.17
CA ALA A 111 3.83 -12.34 15.63
C ALA A 111 3.09 -12.25 14.29
N THR A 112 2.14 -11.31 14.16
CA THR A 112 1.41 -11.07 12.92
C THR A 112 2.32 -10.50 11.81
N HIS A 113 3.24 -9.59 12.16
CA HIS A 113 4.25 -9.06 11.25
C HIS A 113 5.17 -10.17 10.71
N GLU A 114 5.73 -10.98 11.61
CA GLU A 114 6.61 -12.11 11.28
C GLU A 114 5.89 -13.11 10.37
N GLU A 115 4.63 -13.45 10.68
CA GLU A 115 3.84 -14.33 9.84
C GLU A 115 3.59 -13.73 8.44
N ALA A 116 3.32 -12.43 8.32
CA ALA A 116 3.17 -11.76 7.03
C ALA A 116 4.47 -11.76 6.21
N MET A 117 5.62 -11.51 6.86
CA MET A 117 6.93 -11.58 6.20
C MET A 117 7.25 -12.99 5.74
N ASP A 118 6.95 -13.99 6.57
CA ASP A 118 7.11 -15.40 6.22
C ASP A 118 6.20 -15.81 5.05
N MET A 119 4.95 -15.35 5.02
CA MET A 119 4.06 -15.59 3.88
C MET A 119 4.61 -14.99 2.59
N ARG A 120 5.09 -13.73 2.63
CA ARG A 120 5.70 -13.09 1.47
C ARG A 120 6.94 -13.85 1.01
N ASN A 121 7.86 -14.12 1.92
CA ASN A 121 9.19 -14.65 1.61
C ASN A 121 9.18 -16.13 1.26
N LYS A 122 8.40 -16.94 1.98
CA LYS A 122 8.44 -18.40 1.85
C LYS A 122 7.34 -18.94 0.95
N VAL A 123 6.17 -18.32 0.94
CA VAL A 123 4.98 -18.90 0.31
C VAL A 123 4.65 -18.22 -1.01
N ILE A 124 4.60 -16.89 -1.03
CA ILE A 124 4.28 -16.13 -2.22
C ILE A 124 5.48 -16.08 -3.17
N ALA A 125 6.68 -15.79 -2.66
CA ALA A 125 7.88 -15.65 -3.50
C ALA A 125 8.34 -16.96 -4.13
N HIS A 126 8.06 -18.11 -3.51
CA HIS A 126 8.51 -19.41 -4.01
C HIS A 126 7.45 -20.20 -4.80
N PHE A 127 6.23 -19.67 -4.97
CA PHE A 127 5.12 -20.33 -5.73
C PHE A 127 5.09 -21.86 -5.54
N GLY A 128 5.31 -22.32 -4.31
CA GLY A 128 5.47 -23.74 -3.97
C GLY A 128 4.31 -24.27 -3.12
N ARG A 129 4.30 -25.57 -2.86
CA ARG A 129 3.21 -26.27 -2.13
C ARG A 129 2.95 -25.76 -0.70
N GLY A 130 3.83 -24.94 -0.12
CA GLY A 130 3.60 -24.33 1.19
C GLY A 130 3.37 -25.36 2.31
N GLU A 131 4.04 -26.52 2.24
CA GLU A 131 3.81 -27.69 3.11
C GLU A 131 4.14 -27.45 4.61
N ALA A 132 4.64 -26.26 4.97
CA ALA A 132 5.10 -25.92 6.32
C ALA A 132 4.36 -24.72 6.96
N LEU A 133 3.08 -24.51 6.65
CA LEU A 133 2.24 -23.51 7.32
C LEU A 133 1.38 -24.17 8.41
N PHE A 134 1.29 -23.53 9.57
CA PHE A 134 0.63 -24.04 10.79
C PHE A 134 -0.87 -24.38 10.61
N ASP A 135 -1.53 -23.78 9.63
CA ASP A 135 -2.96 -23.84 9.34
C ASP A 135 -3.27 -24.42 7.94
N GLY A 136 -2.26 -25.01 7.27
CA GLY A 136 -2.40 -25.73 6.01
C GLY A 136 -1.86 -24.98 4.78
N PRO A 137 -1.65 -25.70 3.67
CA PRO A 137 -0.97 -25.15 2.50
C PRO A 137 -1.88 -24.16 1.74
N LEU A 138 -1.31 -23.03 1.31
CA LEU A 138 -1.97 -22.01 0.47
C LEU A 138 -2.41 -22.56 -0.90
N VAL A 139 -1.80 -23.67 -1.35
CA VAL A 139 -2.17 -24.40 -2.56
C VAL A 139 -2.26 -25.88 -2.22
N LYS A 140 -3.39 -26.53 -2.51
CA LYS A 140 -3.53 -27.98 -2.49
C LYS A 140 -3.54 -28.49 -3.91
N GLU A 141 -2.68 -29.45 -4.18
CA GLU A 141 -2.55 -30.10 -5.49
C GLU A 141 -2.84 -31.59 -5.35
N ALA A 142 -3.57 -32.15 -6.30
CA ALA A 142 -3.79 -33.58 -6.41
C ALA A 142 -3.70 -34.01 -7.88
N VAL A 143 -2.86 -35.01 -8.16
CA VAL A 143 -2.89 -35.72 -9.44
C VAL A 143 -3.88 -36.87 -9.28
N VAL A 144 -4.91 -36.90 -10.13
CA VAL A 144 -6.01 -37.85 -10.03
C VAL A 144 -6.09 -38.68 -11.30
N LEU A 145 -6.20 -40.00 -11.13
CA LEU A 145 -6.57 -40.92 -12.20
C LEU A 145 -8.09 -41.10 -12.18
N SER A 146 -8.76 -40.52 -13.17
CA SER A 146 -10.19 -40.72 -13.39
C SER A 146 -10.42 -41.91 -14.30
N LEU A 147 -11.28 -42.83 -13.87
CA LEU A 147 -11.73 -43.98 -14.65
C LEU A 147 -13.16 -43.71 -15.13
N TYR A 148 -13.44 -43.88 -16.42
CA TYR A 148 -14.79 -43.69 -16.96
C TYR A 148 -15.12 -44.71 -18.04
N LEU A 149 -16.41 -44.91 -18.26
CA LEU A 149 -16.95 -45.78 -19.28
C LEU A 149 -17.38 -44.94 -20.49
N ASP A 150 -16.95 -45.34 -21.68
CA ASP A 150 -17.46 -44.82 -22.95
C ASP A 150 -18.07 -46.00 -23.72
N GLY A 151 -19.39 -46.13 -23.63
CA GLY A 151 -20.08 -47.40 -23.88
C GLY A 151 -19.61 -48.48 -22.91
N ASP A 152 -19.24 -49.66 -23.44
CA ASP A 152 -18.69 -50.78 -22.65
C ASP A 152 -17.18 -50.72 -22.42
N HIS A 153 -16.50 -49.68 -22.93
CA HIS A 153 -15.05 -49.60 -22.89
C HIS A 153 -14.58 -48.75 -21.71
N ARG A 154 -13.71 -49.33 -20.86
CA ARG A 154 -13.04 -48.59 -19.79
C ARG A 154 -11.97 -47.67 -20.38
N LYS A 155 -12.04 -46.38 -20.02
CA LYS A 155 -11.05 -45.36 -20.36
C LYS A 155 -10.48 -44.75 -19.09
N THR A 156 -9.28 -44.20 -19.21
CA THR A 156 -8.57 -43.53 -18.12
C THR A 156 -8.18 -42.12 -18.54
N ARG A 157 -8.32 -41.15 -17.63
CA ARG A 157 -7.73 -39.81 -17.75
C ARG A 157 -6.91 -39.53 -16.52
N ILE A 158 -5.72 -39.02 -16.74
CA ILE A 158 -4.96 -38.37 -15.67
C ILE A 158 -5.28 -36.89 -15.74
N GLY A 159 -5.64 -36.30 -14.61
CA GLY A 159 -5.83 -34.87 -14.43
C GLY A 159 -5.07 -34.37 -13.21
N ALA A 160 -4.88 -33.06 -13.15
CA ALA A 160 -4.41 -32.38 -11.95
C ALA A 160 -5.53 -31.47 -11.44
N TYR A 161 -5.77 -31.52 -10.13
CA TYR A 161 -6.61 -30.57 -9.41
C TYR A 161 -5.69 -29.66 -8.61
N THR A 162 -5.86 -28.37 -8.77
CA THR A 162 -5.19 -27.36 -7.96
C THR A 162 -6.27 -26.48 -7.34
N THR A 163 -6.26 -26.36 -6.02
CA THR A 163 -7.10 -25.39 -5.31
C THR A 163 -6.23 -24.51 -4.45
N ARG A 164 -6.55 -23.22 -4.35
CA ARG A 164 -5.92 -22.34 -3.38
C ARG A 164 -6.70 -22.48 -2.07
N ALA A 165 -6.01 -22.74 -0.97
CA ALA A 165 -6.66 -22.60 0.32
C ALA A 165 -7.13 -21.16 0.42
N ALA A 166 -8.41 -21.00 0.76
CA ALA A 166 -9.02 -19.71 1.02
C ALA A 166 -8.09 -18.87 1.91
N HIS A 167 -8.11 -17.56 1.68
CA HIS A 167 -7.45 -16.59 2.54
C HIS A 167 -7.68 -16.95 4.02
N LYS A 168 -6.60 -16.91 4.80
CA LYS A 168 -6.62 -17.31 6.21
C LYS A 168 -7.43 -16.30 7.01
N VAL A 169 -8.74 -16.52 7.18
CA VAL A 169 -9.68 -15.54 7.78
C VAL A 169 -9.15 -14.94 9.09
N ALA A 170 -8.66 -15.78 10.01
CA ALA A 170 -8.12 -15.31 11.29
C ALA A 170 -6.84 -14.47 11.15
N PHE A 171 -5.96 -14.83 10.21
CA PHE A 171 -4.77 -14.04 9.93
C PHE A 171 -5.12 -12.75 9.18
N SER A 172 -6.06 -12.77 8.22
CA SER A 172 -6.56 -11.56 7.54
C SER A 172 -7.11 -10.54 8.54
N ALA A 173 -7.88 -10.99 9.53
CA ALA A 173 -8.39 -10.11 10.59
C ALA A 173 -7.26 -9.47 11.42
N ARG A 174 -6.29 -10.28 11.88
CA ARG A 174 -5.12 -9.77 12.63
C ARG A 174 -4.27 -8.82 11.79
N LEU A 175 -4.08 -9.12 10.50
CA LEU A 175 -3.34 -8.28 9.57
C LEU A 175 -4.05 -6.95 9.33
N ALA A 176 -5.39 -6.94 9.23
CA ALA A 176 -6.17 -5.71 9.13
C ALA A 176 -5.96 -4.79 10.34
N THR A 177 -6.06 -5.33 11.57
CA THR A 177 -5.79 -4.57 12.80
C THR A 177 -4.35 -4.02 12.84
N LEU A 178 -3.38 -4.81 12.38
CA LEU A 178 -1.99 -4.37 12.29
C LEU A 178 -1.82 -3.24 11.26
N LEU A 179 -2.47 -3.35 10.10
CA LEU A 179 -2.47 -2.32 9.05
C LEU A 179 -3.05 -1.00 9.57
N GLU A 180 -4.18 -1.04 10.26
CA GLU A 180 -4.81 0.14 10.89
C GLU A 180 -3.87 0.81 11.90
N THR A 181 -3.22 0.01 12.74
CA THR A 181 -2.21 0.52 13.69
C THR A 181 -1.04 1.20 12.96
N ARG A 182 -0.53 0.59 11.89
CA ARG A 182 0.58 1.16 11.11
C ARG A 182 0.19 2.41 10.31
N LEU A 183 -1.05 2.47 9.82
CA LEU A 183 -1.61 3.64 9.16
C LEU A 183 -1.65 4.83 10.13
N LYS A 184 -2.15 4.60 11.36
CA LYS A 184 -2.13 5.62 12.41
C LYS A 184 -0.71 6.08 12.74
N GLU A 185 0.24 5.15 12.85
CA GLU A 185 1.64 5.49 13.13
C GLU A 185 2.27 6.38 12.04
N ILE A 186 1.95 6.14 10.76
CA ILE A 186 2.41 7.00 9.66
C ILE A 186 1.67 8.33 9.66
N ALA A 187 0.37 8.34 9.94
CA ALA A 187 -0.43 9.55 10.07
C ALA A 187 0.17 10.52 11.10
N ASP A 188 0.47 10.02 12.31
CA ASP A 188 1.08 10.78 13.41
C ASP A 188 2.46 11.37 13.06
N ARG A 189 3.12 10.83 12.03
CA ARG A 189 4.46 11.26 11.60
C ARG A 189 4.44 12.27 10.46
N TYR A 190 3.35 12.38 9.70
CA TYR A 190 3.33 13.23 8.50
C TYR A 190 3.70 14.66 8.80
N GLN A 191 3.07 15.26 9.80
CA GLN A 191 3.29 16.66 10.12
C GLN A 191 4.78 16.92 10.39
N ARG A 192 5.43 16.08 11.20
CA ARG A 192 6.86 16.21 11.52
C ARG A 192 7.76 16.04 10.29
N LEU A 193 7.38 15.18 9.35
CA LEU A 193 8.14 15.00 8.11
C LEU A 193 8.03 16.22 7.19
N PHE A 194 6.84 16.81 7.09
CA PHE A 194 6.63 18.02 6.30
C PHE A 194 7.23 19.26 6.94
N ASP A 195 7.16 19.38 8.28
CA ASP A 195 7.85 20.43 9.02
C ASP A 195 9.36 20.36 8.79
N ALA A 196 9.93 19.15 8.77
CA ALA A 196 11.35 18.95 8.45
C ALA A 196 11.68 19.36 7.00
N VAL A 197 10.81 19.04 6.03
CA VAL A 197 10.99 19.52 4.64
C VAL A 197 10.97 21.05 4.60
N ASN A 198 10.01 21.69 5.26
CA ASN A 198 9.91 23.14 5.27
C ASN A 198 11.14 23.80 5.90
N ALA A 199 11.57 23.30 7.08
CA ALA A 199 12.74 23.81 7.77
C ALA A 199 14.02 23.69 6.92
N GLU A 200 14.23 22.53 6.27
CA GLU A 200 15.39 22.33 5.40
C GLU A 200 15.30 23.15 4.11
N LEU A 201 14.10 23.37 3.57
CA LEU A 201 13.91 24.20 2.38
C LEU A 201 14.20 25.67 2.67
N GLU A 202 13.74 26.18 3.82
CA GLU A 202 14.06 27.53 4.28
C GLU A 202 15.56 27.72 4.53
N ALA A 203 16.20 26.73 5.18
CA ALA A 203 17.64 26.76 5.43
C ALA A 203 18.43 26.76 4.11
N ALA A 204 18.06 25.89 3.17
CA ALA A 204 18.69 25.81 1.86
C ALA A 204 18.49 27.11 1.06
N GLY A 205 17.30 27.70 1.10
CA GLY A 205 17.01 28.98 0.43
C GLY A 205 17.81 30.15 0.99
N LYS A 206 18.10 30.17 2.29
CA LYS A 206 18.98 31.17 2.94
C LYS A 206 20.45 30.96 2.56
N ALA A 207 20.88 29.71 2.48
CA ALA A 207 22.28 29.36 2.18
C ALA A 207 22.61 29.49 0.68
N ASP A 208 21.61 29.39 -0.19
CA ASP A 208 21.80 29.32 -1.64
C ASP A 208 20.78 30.19 -2.39
N PRO A 209 21.16 31.43 -2.72
CA PRO A 209 20.30 32.35 -3.48
C PRO A 209 19.88 31.81 -4.87
N GLY A 210 20.61 30.83 -5.42
CA GLY A 210 20.30 30.20 -6.71
C GLY A 210 19.16 29.18 -6.63
N LEU A 211 18.81 28.70 -5.43
CA LEU A 211 17.75 27.70 -5.26
C LEU A 211 16.37 28.24 -5.67
N GLY A 212 16.05 29.49 -5.31
CA GLY A 212 14.76 30.12 -5.65
C GLY A 212 14.48 30.15 -7.16
N PRO A 213 15.41 30.64 -8.00
CA PRO A 213 15.32 30.52 -9.46
C PRO A 213 15.21 29.08 -9.95
N ASP A 214 15.93 28.13 -9.34
CA ASP A 214 15.88 26.71 -9.71
C ASP A 214 14.48 26.11 -9.45
N LEU A 215 13.75 26.52 -8.39
CA LEU A 215 12.40 26.04 -8.09
C LEU A 215 11.43 26.21 -9.28
N LYS A 216 11.55 27.31 -10.03
CA LYS A 216 10.68 27.57 -11.19
C LYS A 216 10.79 26.53 -12.29
N ARG A 217 11.90 25.80 -12.36
CA ARG A 217 12.11 24.71 -13.33
C ARG A 217 11.35 23.43 -12.98
N PHE A 218 10.86 23.34 -11.75
CA PHE A 218 10.16 22.19 -11.21
C PHE A 218 8.69 22.51 -10.94
N GLU A 219 8.08 23.39 -11.75
CA GLU A 219 6.64 23.63 -11.67
C GLU A 219 5.89 22.31 -11.93
N PHE A 220 4.95 21.99 -11.04
CA PHE A 220 4.20 20.77 -11.07
C PHE A 220 2.95 20.93 -11.94
N ASP A 221 2.93 20.18 -13.04
CA ASP A 221 1.79 20.08 -13.94
C ASP A 221 0.89 18.90 -13.50
N VAL A 222 -0.24 19.23 -12.88
CA VAL A 222 -1.20 18.25 -12.37
C VAL A 222 -1.89 17.48 -13.50
N ASP A 223 -2.12 18.12 -14.63
CA ASP A 223 -2.81 17.51 -15.77
C ASP A 223 -1.89 16.49 -16.45
N ALA A 224 -0.61 16.84 -16.61
CA ALA A 224 0.39 15.92 -17.15
C ALA A 224 0.73 14.77 -16.18
N PHE A 225 0.61 15.00 -14.87
CA PHE A 225 0.84 13.96 -13.85
C PHE A 225 -0.32 12.95 -13.80
N SER A 226 -1.54 13.39 -14.07
CA SER A 226 -2.74 12.59 -13.89
C SER A 226 -3.02 11.69 -15.10
N ALA A 227 -3.57 10.50 -14.85
CA ALA A 227 -3.93 9.57 -15.92
C ALA A 227 -5.15 10.04 -16.73
N SER A 228 -5.96 10.94 -16.17
CA SER A 228 -7.11 11.56 -16.84
C SER A 228 -7.43 12.95 -16.27
N PRO A 229 -8.22 13.76 -16.99
CA PRO A 229 -8.70 15.06 -16.48
C PRO A 229 -9.51 14.93 -15.19
N GLU A 230 -10.34 13.89 -15.06
CA GLU A 230 -11.11 13.64 -13.84
C GLU A 230 -10.19 13.37 -12.65
N ALA A 231 -9.12 12.58 -12.85
CA ALA A 231 -8.11 12.36 -11.82
C ALA A 231 -7.39 13.67 -11.43
N ALA A 232 -7.12 14.55 -12.40
CA ALA A 232 -6.51 15.86 -12.15
C ALA A 232 -7.44 16.79 -11.36
N GLU A 233 -8.73 16.80 -11.69
CA GLU A 233 -9.77 17.53 -10.96
C GLU A 233 -9.89 17.03 -9.52
N HIS A 234 -9.93 15.70 -9.32
CA HIS A 234 -9.94 15.09 -7.99
C HIS A 234 -8.70 15.47 -7.16
N LEU A 235 -7.50 15.39 -7.74
CA LEU A 235 -6.25 15.81 -7.08
C LEU A 235 -6.23 17.31 -6.75
N CYS A 236 -6.81 18.14 -7.60
CA CYS A 236 -6.91 19.58 -7.34
C CYS A 236 -7.89 19.90 -6.20
N ALA A 237 -9.03 19.22 -6.18
CA ALA A 237 -10.06 19.39 -5.16
C ALA A 237 -9.55 18.97 -3.77
N SER A 238 -8.83 17.85 -3.73
CA SER A 238 -8.23 17.32 -2.51
C SER A 238 -7.06 18.15 -1.99
N ALA A 239 -6.46 18.97 -2.86
CA ALA A 239 -5.42 19.93 -2.50
C ALA A 239 -5.93 21.29 -1.97
N SER A 240 -7.25 21.44 -1.78
CA SER A 240 -7.82 22.67 -1.23
C SER A 240 -7.61 22.80 0.29
N PRO A 241 -7.47 24.02 0.84
CA PRO A 241 -7.35 24.23 2.29
C PRO A 241 -8.54 23.67 3.10
N GLU A 242 -9.73 23.67 2.51
CA GLU A 242 -10.98 23.16 3.11
C GLU A 242 -10.98 21.62 3.15
N ALA A 243 -10.48 20.96 2.10
CA ALA A 243 -10.27 19.51 2.11
C ALA A 243 -9.18 19.09 3.11
N ALA A 244 -8.15 19.91 3.32
CA ALA A 244 -7.09 19.65 4.31
C ALA A 244 -7.60 19.71 5.76
N GLU A 245 -8.52 20.63 6.09
CA GLU A 245 -9.17 20.70 7.41
C GLU A 245 -10.14 19.53 7.64
N HIS A 246 -10.88 19.11 6.61
CA HIS A 246 -11.73 17.90 6.68
C HIS A 246 -10.92 16.61 6.84
N LEU A 247 -9.71 16.53 6.27
CA LEU A 247 -8.83 15.36 6.36
C LEU A 247 -8.30 15.10 7.78
N CYS A 248 -7.92 16.16 8.51
CA CYS A 248 -7.50 16.02 9.90
C CYS A 248 -8.66 15.52 10.79
N ALA A 249 -9.89 15.89 10.47
CA ALA A 249 -11.09 15.43 11.19
C ALA A 249 -11.51 13.99 10.81
N GLN A 250 -11.34 13.58 9.54
CA GLN A 250 -11.63 12.23 9.06
C GLN A 250 -10.60 11.16 9.46
N LEU A 251 -9.47 11.56 10.04
CA LEU A 251 -8.52 10.63 10.68
C LEU A 251 -8.95 10.27 12.12
N ASP A 252 -9.88 11.03 12.71
CA ASP A 252 -10.43 10.80 14.05
C ASP A 252 -11.82 10.12 14.02
N ASP A 253 -12.54 10.14 12.90
CA ASP A 253 -13.83 9.47 12.70
C ASP A 253 -13.74 8.36 11.63
N ASP A 254 -14.59 7.36 11.81
CA ASP A 254 -14.54 6.02 11.22
C ASP A 254 -14.20 5.94 9.71
N VAL A 255 -13.44 4.89 9.37
CA VAL A 255 -12.75 4.70 8.11
C VAL A 255 -13.71 4.52 6.92
N GLY A 256 -13.95 5.58 6.18
CA GLY A 256 -14.60 5.49 4.87
C GLY A 256 -14.76 6.84 4.21
N HIS A 257 -13.78 7.24 3.39
CA HIS A 257 -13.98 7.76 2.03
C HIS A 257 -12.63 8.22 1.43
N ASP A 258 -12.46 7.94 0.14
CA ASP A 258 -11.37 8.37 -0.73
C ASP A 258 -11.11 9.87 -0.64
N LEU A 259 -9.84 10.29 -0.48
CA LEU A 259 -9.27 11.50 -1.09
C LEU A 259 -7.72 11.50 -1.02
N ASP A 260 -7.09 11.83 -2.15
CA ASP A 260 -5.65 12.05 -2.34
C ASP A 260 -5.14 13.34 -1.66
N TYR A 261 -3.83 13.47 -1.44
CA TYR A 261 -3.30 14.30 -0.34
C TYR A 261 -2.75 15.69 -0.71
N ALA A 262 -3.01 16.69 0.15
CA ALA A 262 -2.19 17.90 0.30
C ALA A 262 -1.90 18.21 1.79
N VAL A 263 -0.78 18.89 2.01
CA VAL A 263 -0.26 19.26 3.34
C VAL A 263 -0.51 20.75 3.58
N PRO A 264 -1.06 21.16 4.73
CA PRO A 264 -1.15 22.56 5.08
C PRO A 264 0.24 23.15 5.38
N VAL A 265 0.55 24.26 4.73
CA VAL A 265 1.73 25.10 5.02
C VAL A 265 1.38 26.00 6.21
N PRO A 266 2.19 26.06 7.29
CA PRO A 266 1.92 26.95 8.41
C PRO A 266 2.09 28.41 7.97
N LYS A 267 1.15 29.27 8.39
CA LYS A 267 1.26 30.73 8.22
C LYS A 267 2.20 31.32 9.28
N PRO A 268 2.90 32.44 8.97
CA PRO A 268 3.73 33.17 9.93
C PRO A 268 2.91 33.75 11.09
#